data_AF-A0A4Q3KLK5-F1
#
_entry.id   AF-A0A4Q3KLK5-F1
#
_cell.length_a   1.000
_cell.length_b   1.000
_cell.length_c   1.000
_cell.angle_alpha   90.00
_cell.angle_beta   90.00
_cell.angle_gamma   90.00
#
_symmetry.space_group_name_H-M   'P 1'
#
loop_
_entity.id
_entity.type
_entity.pdbx_description
1 polymer ?
#
loop_
_entity_poly.entity_id
_entity_poly.type
_entity_poly.pdbx_seq_one_letter_code
_entity_poly.pdbx_strand_id
1 'polypeptide(L)'
;MEDLAYLQAHSREASHLALIDSAQRTTALWPTASRFDVVFDTPFQNVHGIDLLGVNVPRTEYNVSSSRNILRFSFGQPGVNEKHTATIPEGDYDANTILSAANSALAGFQSAAGEAITVSALPPSASISSRVMLTCAEPFTIY
;
A
#
# COMPACT_ATOMS: atom_id res chain seq x y z
N MET A 1 -15.69 46.62 1.68
CA MET A 1 -16.22 45.58 0.76
C MET A 1 -16.22 46.04 -0.71
N GLU A 2 -15.85 47.30 -1.02
CA GLU A 2 -15.79 47.86 -2.38
C GLU A 2 -14.59 47.37 -3.23
N ASP A 3 -13.42 47.14 -2.65
CA ASP A 3 -12.19 46.87 -3.44
C ASP A 3 -12.18 45.52 -4.15
N LEU A 4 -12.68 44.45 -3.52
CA LEU A 4 -12.77 43.13 -4.16
C LEU A 4 -13.79 43.12 -5.30
N ALA A 5 -14.92 43.81 -5.12
CA ALA A 5 -15.95 43.95 -6.15
C ALA A 5 -15.46 44.82 -7.32
N TYR A 6 -14.68 45.86 -7.04
CA TYR A 6 -14.02 46.69 -8.05
C TYR A 6 -13.00 45.89 -8.87
N LEU A 7 -12.16 45.09 -8.20
CA LEU A 7 -11.19 44.21 -8.86
C LEU A 7 -11.87 43.11 -9.68
N GLN A 8 -12.96 42.52 -9.21
CA GLN A 8 -13.73 41.56 -10.00
C GLN A 8 -14.35 42.19 -11.26
N ALA A 9 -14.85 43.43 -11.17
CA ALA A 9 -15.49 44.11 -12.30
C ALA A 9 -14.49 44.66 -13.35
N HIS A 10 -13.23 44.88 -12.97
CA HIS A 10 -12.22 45.53 -13.83
C HIS A 10 -10.97 44.67 -14.09
N SER A 11 -10.87 43.47 -13.51
CA SER A 11 -9.80 42.53 -13.83
C SER A 11 -10.23 41.51 -14.89
N ARG A 12 -9.23 40.86 -15.49
CA ARG A 12 -9.44 39.77 -16.44
C ARG A 12 -9.07 38.46 -15.76
N GLU A 13 -10.06 37.60 -15.59
CA GLU A 13 -9.83 36.24 -15.08
C GLU A 13 -9.01 35.43 -16.07
N ALA A 14 -7.98 34.75 -15.57
CA ALA A 14 -7.15 33.85 -16.34
C ALA A 14 -6.94 32.55 -15.56
N SER A 15 -7.24 31.43 -16.21
CA SER A 15 -6.96 30.10 -15.66
C SER A 15 -5.60 29.62 -16.16
N HIS A 16 -4.75 29.19 -15.24
CA HIS A 16 -3.44 28.63 -15.55
C HIS A 16 -3.41 27.16 -15.16
N LEU A 17 -3.01 26.30 -16.11
CA LEU A 17 -2.78 24.89 -15.87
C LEU A 17 -1.29 24.67 -15.61
N ALA A 18 -0.97 24.10 -14.46
CA ALA A 18 0.39 23.69 -14.11
C ALA A 18 0.47 22.17 -14.04
N LEU A 19 1.39 21.57 -14.81
CA LEU A 19 1.76 20.18 -14.64
C LEU A 19 2.93 20.11 -13.66
N ILE A 20 2.72 19.44 -12.52
CA ILE A 20 3.73 19.33 -11.47
C ILE A 20 4.24 17.89 -11.47
N ASP A 21 5.55 17.72 -11.68
CA ASP A 21 6.23 16.43 -11.60
C ASP A 21 7.34 16.46 -10.54
N SER A 22 7.22 15.56 -9.56
CA SER A 22 8.21 15.40 -8.49
C SER A 22 9.61 14.98 -8.99
N ALA A 23 9.72 14.45 -10.22
CA ALA A 23 11.00 14.14 -10.85
C ALA A 23 11.79 15.39 -11.25
N GLN A 24 11.10 16.53 -11.48
CA GLN A 24 11.72 17.81 -11.83
C GLN A 24 12.15 18.62 -10.59
N ARG A 25 12.01 18.06 -9.38
CA ARG A 25 12.46 18.73 -8.15
C ARG A 25 13.97 18.88 -8.15
N THR A 26 14.45 19.94 -7.51
CA THR A 26 15.88 20.10 -7.23
C THR A 26 16.31 19.09 -6.17
N THR A 27 16.80 17.91 -6.60
CA THR A 27 17.15 16.79 -5.72
C THR A 27 18.24 17.12 -4.69
N ALA A 28 19.08 18.12 -4.97
CA ALA A 28 20.07 18.63 -4.02
C ALA A 28 19.45 19.32 -2.80
N LEU A 29 18.29 19.99 -2.97
CA LEU A 29 17.54 20.66 -1.90
C LEU A 29 16.44 19.76 -1.33
N TRP A 30 15.84 18.93 -2.18
CA TRP A 30 14.72 18.05 -1.86
C TRP A 30 15.04 16.60 -2.24
N PRO A 31 15.74 15.84 -1.37
CA PRO A 31 16.15 14.48 -1.67
C PRO A 31 14.96 13.53 -1.92
N THR A 32 13.84 13.73 -1.21
CA THR A 32 12.66 12.87 -1.30
C THR A 32 11.50 13.54 -2.05
N ALA A 33 10.73 12.76 -2.80
CA ALA A 33 9.53 13.24 -3.49
C ALA A 33 8.34 13.53 -2.55
N SER A 34 8.45 13.13 -1.28
CA SER A 34 7.43 13.35 -0.24
C SER A 34 7.29 14.82 0.17
N ARG A 35 8.30 15.65 -0.09
CA ARG A 35 8.28 17.08 0.19
C ARG A 35 9.19 17.83 -0.77
N PHE A 36 8.63 18.75 -1.53
CA PHE A 36 9.38 19.63 -2.42
C PHE A 36 8.59 20.90 -2.71
N ASP A 37 9.30 21.94 -3.13
CA ASP A 37 8.68 23.20 -3.54
C ASP A 37 8.58 23.25 -5.07
N VAL A 38 7.50 23.86 -5.56
CA VAL A 38 7.29 24.13 -6.99
C VAL A 38 7.55 25.61 -7.22
N VAL A 39 8.53 25.91 -8.07
CA VAL A 39 8.84 27.28 -8.46
C VAL A 39 8.21 27.55 -9.81
N PHE A 40 7.40 28.60 -9.89
CA PHE A 40 6.84 29.08 -11.14
C PHE A 40 7.70 30.19 -11.72
N ASP A 41 7.94 30.16 -13.03
CA ASP A 41 8.75 31.17 -13.72
C ASP A 41 8.11 32.57 -13.68
N THR A 42 6.78 32.64 -13.51
CA THR A 42 6.02 33.88 -13.42
C THR A 42 5.20 33.89 -12.13
N PRO A 43 5.24 34.99 -11.35
CA PRO A 43 4.43 35.09 -10.14
C PRO A 43 2.95 35.25 -10.48
N PHE A 44 2.09 34.44 -9.84
CA PHE A 44 0.64 34.63 -9.89
C PHE A 44 0.22 35.72 -8.91
N GLN A 45 -0.55 36.69 -9.39
CA GLN A 45 -1.09 37.79 -8.58
C GLN A 45 -2.60 37.62 -8.43
N ASN A 46 -3.13 37.97 -7.26
CA ASN A 46 -4.57 37.94 -6.98
C ASN A 46 -5.21 36.56 -7.25
N VAL A 47 -4.60 35.50 -6.72
CA VAL A 47 -5.11 34.12 -6.86
C VAL A 47 -6.41 33.96 -6.07
N HIS A 48 -7.51 33.74 -6.79
CA HIS A 48 -8.84 33.54 -6.20
C HIS A 48 -9.15 32.08 -5.84
N GLY A 49 -8.42 31.12 -6.41
CA GLY A 49 -8.60 29.70 -6.14
C GLY A 49 -7.48 28.84 -6.75
N ILE A 50 -7.27 27.66 -6.19
CA ILE A 50 -6.34 26.65 -6.68
C ILE A 50 -7.08 25.32 -6.62
N ASP A 51 -7.24 24.68 -7.78
CA ASP A 51 -7.93 23.39 -7.89
C ASP A 51 -6.96 22.29 -8.33
N LEU A 52 -7.00 21.17 -7.61
CA LEU A 52 -6.24 19.98 -7.97
C LEU A 52 -7.06 19.14 -8.95
N LEU A 53 -6.68 19.16 -10.23
CA LEU A 53 -7.40 18.43 -11.29
C LEU A 53 -7.15 16.92 -11.26
N GLY A 54 -5.95 16.50 -10.84
CA GLY A 54 -5.58 15.09 -10.79
C GLY A 54 -4.24 14.88 -10.11
N VAL A 55 -4.09 13.75 -9.44
CA VAL A 55 -2.85 13.36 -8.77
C VAL A 55 -2.59 11.88 -9.02
N ASN A 56 -1.33 11.56 -9.32
CA ASN A 56 -0.85 10.19 -9.32
C ASN A 56 0.21 10.05 -8.23
N VAL A 57 -0.13 9.36 -7.15
CA VAL A 57 0.81 9.08 -6.06
C VAL A 57 1.33 7.65 -6.27
N PRO A 58 2.65 7.45 -6.47
CA PRO A 58 3.19 6.11 -6.57
C PRO A 58 2.96 5.35 -5.26
N ARG A 59 2.70 4.05 -5.33
CA ARG A 59 2.66 3.20 -4.13
C ARG A 59 4.01 3.28 -3.42
N THR A 60 3.99 3.73 -2.18
CA THR A 60 5.20 3.93 -1.36
C THR A 60 5.62 2.68 -0.60
N GLU A 61 4.75 1.68 -0.50
CA GLU A 61 5.03 0.41 0.16
C GLU A 61 4.35 -0.76 -0.54
N TYR A 62 5.03 -1.90 -0.52
CA TYR A 62 4.45 -3.20 -0.82
C TYR A 62 3.41 -3.58 0.23
N ASN A 63 2.35 -4.27 -0.19
CA ASN A 63 1.37 -4.79 0.76
C ASN A 63 1.96 -5.88 1.67
N VAL A 64 2.99 -6.60 1.22
CA VAL A 64 3.85 -7.45 2.04
C VAL A 64 5.25 -6.84 2.09
N SER A 65 5.62 -6.27 3.23
CA SER A 65 6.93 -5.66 3.48
C SER A 65 7.82 -6.59 4.30
N SER A 66 9.14 -6.41 4.22
CA SER A 66 10.12 -7.14 5.05
C SER A 66 9.90 -7.05 6.57
N SER A 67 9.13 -6.05 7.04
CA SER A 67 8.71 -5.92 8.44
C SER A 67 7.42 -6.68 8.78
N ARG A 68 6.63 -7.10 7.79
CA ARG A 68 5.27 -7.65 7.92
C ARG A 68 5.02 -8.85 6.99
N ASN A 69 6.01 -9.73 6.85
CA ASN A 69 5.94 -10.87 5.92
C ASN A 69 6.13 -12.24 6.59
N ILE A 70 6.02 -12.30 7.92
CA ILE A 70 6.30 -13.51 8.69
C ILE A 70 5.00 -14.12 9.20
N LEU A 71 4.76 -15.39 8.85
CA LEU A 71 3.70 -16.22 9.41
C LEU A 71 4.34 -17.25 10.36
N ARG A 72 3.94 -17.23 11.63
CA ARG A 72 4.49 -18.15 12.63
C ARG A 72 3.43 -19.15 13.06
N PHE A 73 3.79 -20.43 13.05
CA PHE A 73 2.86 -21.51 13.33
C PHE A 73 3.59 -22.73 13.91
N SER A 74 2.85 -23.59 14.60
CA SER A 74 3.35 -24.89 15.08
C SER A 74 2.30 -25.96 14.80
N PHE A 75 2.73 -27.14 14.37
CA PHE A 75 1.86 -28.31 14.27
C PHE A 75 1.58 -28.86 15.68
N GLY A 76 0.40 -29.43 15.91
CA GLY A 76 -0.01 -30.04 17.17
C GLY A 76 -0.34 -29.04 18.29
N GLN A 77 -0.21 -29.50 19.54
CA GLN A 77 -0.60 -28.73 20.72
C GLN A 77 0.31 -27.53 21.01
N PRO A 78 -0.26 -26.42 21.53
CA PRO A 78 0.49 -25.22 21.87
C PRO A 78 1.53 -25.51 22.96
N GLY A 79 2.79 -25.12 22.70
CA GLY A 79 3.88 -25.18 23.69
C GLY A 79 4.67 -26.49 23.75
N VAL A 80 4.27 -27.52 23.00
CA VAL A 80 4.96 -28.82 22.96
C VAL A 80 5.82 -28.98 21.70
N ASN A 81 5.37 -28.40 20.58
CA ASN A 81 5.95 -28.65 19.26
C ASN A 81 6.86 -27.53 18.75
N GLU A 82 7.66 -27.88 17.73
CA GLU A 82 8.56 -26.96 17.07
C GLU A 82 7.81 -25.76 16.47
N LYS A 83 8.43 -24.60 16.65
CA LYS A 83 7.94 -23.33 16.15
C LYS A 83 8.46 -23.14 14.73
N HIS A 84 7.56 -23.14 13.76
CA HIS A 84 7.87 -22.87 12.37
C HIS A 84 7.60 -21.40 12.02
N THR A 85 8.33 -20.93 11.03
CA THR A 85 8.28 -19.55 10.55
C THR A 85 8.31 -19.60 9.03
N ALA A 86 7.18 -19.31 8.39
CA ALA A 86 7.09 -19.14 6.95
C ALA A 86 7.25 -17.66 6.62
N THR A 87 8.14 -17.37 5.68
CA THR A 87 8.40 -16.01 5.19
C THR A 87 7.81 -15.87 3.80
N ILE A 88 6.88 -14.93 3.64
CA ILE A 88 6.35 -14.56 2.33
C ILE A 88 7.34 -13.56 1.71
N PRO A 89 7.70 -13.69 0.42
CA PRO A 89 8.56 -12.71 -0.22
C PRO A 89 7.93 -11.30 -0.17
N GLU A 90 8.75 -10.26 -0.16
CA GLU A 90 8.23 -8.89 -0.27
C GLU A 90 7.77 -8.62 -1.69
N GLY A 91 6.66 -7.88 -1.83
CA GLY A 91 6.09 -7.56 -3.13
C GLY A 91 4.65 -7.10 -3.06
N ASP A 92 4.13 -6.68 -4.20
CA ASP A 92 2.72 -6.34 -4.39
C ASP A 92 1.92 -7.57 -4.80
N TYR A 93 1.08 -8.05 -3.89
CA TYR A 93 0.21 -9.18 -4.13
C TYR A 93 -1.25 -8.75 -4.34
N ASP A 94 -1.91 -9.30 -5.35
CA ASP A 94 -3.38 -9.37 -5.39
C ASP A 94 -3.90 -10.55 -4.52
N ALA A 95 -5.21 -10.72 -4.43
CA ALA A 95 -5.83 -11.75 -3.61
C ALA A 95 -5.46 -13.19 -4.04
N ASN A 96 -5.11 -13.44 -5.31
CA ASN A 96 -4.78 -14.77 -5.81
C ASN A 96 -3.28 -15.06 -5.72
N THR A 97 -2.46 -14.08 -6.02
CA THR A 97 -1.00 -14.14 -5.92
C THR A 97 -0.56 -14.27 -4.47
N ILE A 98 -1.22 -13.60 -3.51
CA ILE A 98 -0.92 -13.79 -2.09
C ILE A 98 -1.23 -15.23 -1.63
N LEU A 99 -2.30 -15.83 -2.15
CA LEU A 99 -2.64 -17.23 -1.85
C LEU A 99 -1.57 -18.18 -2.39
N SER A 100 -1.13 -17.97 -3.63
CA SER A 100 -0.05 -18.78 -4.22
C SER A 100 1.28 -18.61 -3.47
N ALA A 101 1.61 -17.39 -3.06
CA ALA A 101 2.84 -17.09 -2.33
C ALA A 101 2.81 -17.68 -0.91
N ALA A 102 1.67 -17.57 -0.21
CA ALA A 102 1.47 -18.17 1.10
C ALA A 102 1.53 -19.71 1.04
N ASN A 103 0.88 -20.32 0.04
CA ASN A 103 0.95 -21.77 -0.17
C ASN A 103 2.38 -22.23 -0.50
N SER A 104 3.11 -21.48 -1.34
CA SER A 104 4.52 -21.78 -1.64
C SER A 104 5.42 -21.64 -0.42
N ALA A 105 5.17 -20.66 0.45
CA ALA A 105 5.93 -20.48 1.69
C ALA A 105 5.62 -21.59 2.70
N LEU A 106 4.40 -22.12 2.69
CA LEU A 106 3.95 -23.19 3.59
C LEU A 106 4.28 -24.60 3.09
N ALA A 107 4.47 -24.80 1.78
CA ALA A 107 4.74 -26.11 1.18
C ALA A 107 6.00 -26.80 1.71
N GLY A 108 6.97 -26.02 2.22
CA GLY A 108 8.20 -26.55 2.84
C GLY A 108 8.01 -27.10 4.25
N PHE A 109 6.82 -26.92 4.85
CA PHE A 109 6.54 -27.33 6.22
C PHE A 109 5.46 -28.42 6.21
N GLN A 110 5.86 -29.62 6.57
CA GLN A 110 4.97 -30.77 6.69
C GLN A 110 4.80 -31.15 8.15
N SER A 111 3.58 -31.55 8.51
CA SER A 111 3.32 -32.16 9.82
C SER A 111 3.93 -33.56 9.89
N ALA A 112 3.95 -34.17 11.08
CA ALA A 112 4.45 -35.54 11.25
C ALA A 112 3.67 -36.58 10.41
N ALA A 113 2.45 -36.25 9.99
CA ALA A 113 1.62 -37.05 9.08
C ALA A 113 1.91 -36.79 7.58
N GLY A 114 2.85 -35.90 7.25
CA GLY A 114 3.21 -35.56 5.87
C GLY A 114 2.29 -34.53 5.19
N GLU A 115 1.33 -33.97 5.93
CA GLU A 115 0.36 -33.00 5.40
C GLU A 115 0.80 -31.55 5.68
N ALA A 116 0.56 -30.66 4.71
CA ALA A 116 0.93 -29.24 4.79
C ALA A 116 -0.28 -28.36 5.11
N ILE A 117 -0.03 -27.19 5.71
CA ILE A 117 -1.06 -26.17 5.86
C ILE A 117 -1.35 -25.58 4.49
N THR A 118 -2.61 -25.65 4.07
CA THR A 118 -3.10 -25.09 2.82
C THR A 118 -3.89 -23.82 3.07
N VAL A 119 -3.71 -22.83 2.21
CA VAL A 119 -4.42 -21.55 2.23
C VAL A 119 -5.41 -21.50 1.07
N SER A 120 -6.69 -21.33 1.38
CA SER A 120 -7.77 -21.21 0.38
C SER A 120 -8.53 -19.90 0.53
N ALA A 121 -9.13 -19.41 -0.55
CA ALA A 121 -9.93 -18.18 -0.52
C ALA A 121 -11.31 -18.44 0.10
N LEU A 122 -11.76 -17.56 1.00
CA LEU A 122 -13.17 -17.49 1.40
C LEU A 122 -13.89 -16.40 0.60
N PRO A 123 -15.21 -16.55 0.37
CA PRO A 123 -15.99 -15.49 -0.26
C PRO A 123 -15.88 -14.19 0.56
N PRO A 124 -15.79 -13.04 -0.13
CA PRO A 124 -15.64 -11.74 0.52
C PRO A 124 -16.85 -11.45 1.42
N SER A 125 -16.61 -10.72 2.51
CA SER A 125 -17.68 -10.23 3.40
C SER A 125 -17.87 -8.72 3.24
N ALA A 126 -18.96 -8.19 3.78
CA ALA A 126 -19.28 -6.77 3.71
C ALA A 126 -18.20 -5.83 4.31
N SER A 127 -17.27 -6.36 5.10
CA SER A 127 -16.24 -5.56 5.80
C SER A 127 -14.80 -5.97 5.47
N ILE A 128 -14.60 -7.13 4.83
CA ILE A 128 -13.26 -7.66 4.53
C ILE A 128 -13.27 -8.17 3.10
N SER A 129 -12.52 -7.48 2.23
CA SER A 129 -12.39 -7.77 0.81
C SER A 129 -11.64 -9.08 0.52
N SER A 130 -10.69 -9.45 1.38
CA SER A 130 -9.87 -10.64 1.21
C SER A 130 -9.89 -11.50 2.48
N ARG A 131 -10.50 -12.68 2.39
CA ARG A 131 -10.56 -13.65 3.48
C ARG A 131 -9.89 -14.94 3.03
N VAL A 132 -9.12 -15.53 3.93
CA VAL A 132 -8.42 -16.79 3.67
C VAL A 132 -8.75 -17.81 4.76
N MET A 133 -8.88 -19.07 4.36
CA MET A 133 -8.94 -20.21 5.27
C MET A 133 -7.58 -20.88 5.32
N LEU A 134 -7.14 -21.21 6.53
CA LEU A 134 -6.01 -22.10 6.75
C LEU A 134 -6.58 -23.48 7.10
N THR A 135 -6.25 -24.48 6.30
CA THR A 135 -6.69 -25.87 6.47
C THR A 135 -5.49 -26.78 6.62
N CYS A 136 -5.52 -27.63 7.64
CA CYS A 136 -4.52 -28.65 7.93
C CYS A 136 -5.24 -29.89 8.45
N ALA A 137 -4.74 -31.08 8.12
CA ALA A 137 -5.32 -32.34 8.58
C ALA A 137 -5.19 -32.52 10.11
N GLU A 138 -4.11 -31.97 10.68
CA GLU A 138 -3.83 -32.01 12.11
C GLU A 138 -4.07 -30.64 12.76
N PRO A 139 -4.41 -30.60 14.06
CA PRO A 139 -4.51 -29.33 14.79
C PRO A 139 -3.18 -28.57 14.69
N PHE A 140 -3.26 -27.27 14.48
CA PHE A 140 -2.11 -26.37 14.41
C PHE A 140 -2.43 -25.08 15.18
N THR A 141 -1.38 -24.41 15.63
CA THR A 141 -1.48 -23.16 16.38
C THR A 141 -0.76 -22.05 15.62
N ILE A 142 -1.37 -20.86 15.56
CA ILE A 142 -0.79 -19.63 14.99
C ILE A 142 -0.49 -18.68 16.16
N TYR A 143 0.67 -18.00 16.14
CA TYR A 143 1.11 -17.11 17.23
C TYR A 143 1.90 -15.89 16.75
#